data_AF-A0A9J7HK17-F1
#
_entry.id   AF-A0A9J7HK17-F1
#
_cell.length_a   1.000
_cell.length_b   1.000
_cell.length_c   1.000
_cell.angle_alpha   90.00
_cell.angle_beta   90.00
_cell.angle_gamma   90.00
#
_symmetry.space_group_name_H-M   'P 1'
#
loop_
_entity.id
_entity.type
_entity.pdbx_description
1 polymer ?
#
loop_
_entity_poly.entity_id
_entity_poly.type
_entity_poly.pdbx_seq_one_letter_code
_entity_poly.pdbx_strand_id
1 'polypeptide(L)'
;MTLYDVIMTSLIDFLLKRVVCYLGKSFLLVSLLTSILEYDGSEVTVTASKLPRIFSLDYDPVTELVYFISNGGIRRIGRDGKRMETIVDRVFASDGLRLDHAGGNVYWTMVRTISVARAADGESYVKTLLTTDSPSGLALDPRNGLMYWTSDGGNARVDRAAMDGSNHTTLIRGLHRPRAITIDYTEDRLYFCDGYKIYSSDLQGNYTLFQNDMTYKVGIAVDDNYVYWGSIWEERGIRMKSKSSTNQTFTTIMADDVSHPVDFYVSTASRINTTNHGCSSFNGGCQELCLSHPEGIRCACRDNWELQKDGVTCCLSGYTTYAGACFKAFNQENTYDNARQVCEADGGMLALPKDKDVSNFLRDLKNAVSESSRFWIGLSDQKDEGEWMWEDGTQHDTIGDWSNWQPGEPNDNQGVEDCANYGGSGWNDAPCSSTYKFICQMEKGIPRNVL
;
A
#
# COMPACT_ATOMS: atom_id res chain seq x y z
N MET A 1 31.36 -26.86 20.97
CA MET A 1 30.04 -26.61 20.37
C MET A 1 29.04 -26.61 21.50
N THR A 2 28.44 -25.46 21.79
CA THR A 2 27.50 -25.34 22.92
C THR A 2 26.15 -25.96 22.55
N LEU A 3 25.34 -26.34 23.55
CA LEU A 3 23.98 -26.85 23.31
C LEU A 3 23.13 -25.83 22.52
N TYR A 4 23.40 -24.53 22.70
CA TYR A 4 22.80 -23.43 21.94
C TYR A 4 23.17 -23.47 20.45
N ASP A 5 24.45 -23.74 20.12
CA ASP A 5 24.92 -23.84 18.73
C ASP A 5 24.28 -25.03 18.00
N VAL A 6 24.11 -26.17 18.69
CA VAL A 6 23.48 -27.39 18.14
C VAL A 6 21.98 -27.18 17.93
N ILE A 7 21.29 -26.52 18.86
CA ILE A 7 19.87 -26.22 18.74
C ILE A 7 19.65 -25.22 17.60
N MET A 8 20.44 -24.13 17.53
CA MET A 8 20.33 -23.13 16.46
C MET A 8 20.66 -23.71 15.08
N THR A 9 21.71 -24.53 14.93
CA THR A 9 21.99 -25.20 13.64
C THR A 9 20.90 -26.22 13.28
N SER A 10 20.35 -26.97 14.24
CA SER A 10 19.24 -27.90 13.95
C SER A 10 17.93 -27.18 13.61
N LEU A 11 17.65 -26.02 14.23
CA LEU A 11 16.47 -25.20 13.93
C LEU A 11 16.62 -24.55 12.56
N ILE A 12 17.80 -24.04 12.22
CA ILE A 12 18.12 -23.47 10.92
C ILE A 12 18.06 -24.55 9.84
N ASP A 13 18.60 -25.74 10.06
CA ASP A 13 18.49 -26.87 9.12
C ASP A 13 17.05 -27.40 9.00
N PHE A 14 16.27 -27.40 10.08
CA PHE A 14 14.87 -27.82 10.07
C PHE A 14 13.97 -26.79 9.36
N LEU A 15 14.23 -25.49 9.58
CA LEU A 15 13.58 -24.39 8.86
C LEU A 15 14.01 -24.38 7.39
N LEU A 16 15.30 -24.51 7.08
CA LEU A 16 15.81 -24.63 5.70
C LEU A 16 15.26 -25.87 5.00
N LYS A 17 15.14 -27.02 5.66
CA LYS A 17 14.52 -28.22 5.05
C LYS A 17 13.02 -28.09 4.82
N ARG A 18 12.27 -27.39 5.68
CA ARG A 18 10.86 -27.06 5.40
C ARG A 18 10.71 -26.03 4.29
N VAL A 19 11.56 -25.01 4.28
CA VAL A 19 11.66 -24.00 3.23
C VAL A 19 11.98 -24.68 1.88
N VAL A 20 12.95 -25.60 1.84
CA VAL A 20 13.38 -26.29 0.60
C VAL A 20 12.40 -27.38 0.12
N CYS A 21 11.63 -28.03 1.00
CA CYS A 21 10.69 -29.08 0.57
C CYS A 21 9.37 -28.55 -0.05
N TYR A 22 8.98 -27.30 0.21
CA TYR A 22 7.76 -26.69 -0.33
C TYR A 22 8.00 -25.63 -1.42
N LEU A 23 9.23 -25.10 -1.54
CA LEU A 23 9.63 -24.07 -2.52
C LEU A 23 9.68 -24.51 -4.00
N GLY A 24 9.19 -25.70 -4.37
CA GLY A 24 9.51 -26.31 -5.66
C GLY A 24 8.36 -26.89 -6.48
N LYS A 25 7.12 -26.92 -5.99
CA LYS A 25 6.00 -27.44 -6.78
C LYS A 25 5.15 -26.30 -7.32
N SER A 26 5.04 -26.23 -8.64
CA SER A 26 4.06 -25.36 -9.29
C SER A 26 2.65 -25.87 -8.99
N PHE A 27 1.74 -24.96 -8.69
CA PHE A 27 0.33 -25.29 -8.47
C PHE A 27 -0.58 -24.17 -8.96
N LEU A 28 -1.82 -24.53 -9.28
CA LEU A 28 -2.87 -23.61 -9.68
C LEU A 28 -3.83 -23.41 -8.50
N LEU A 29 -3.98 -22.16 -8.04
CA LEU A 29 -5.06 -21.76 -7.14
C LEU A 29 -6.25 -21.28 -7.96
N VAL A 30 -7.44 -21.70 -7.54
CA VAL A 30 -8.71 -21.28 -8.14
C VAL A 30 -9.65 -20.85 -7.02
N SER A 31 -10.08 -19.59 -7.05
CA SER A 31 -11.18 -19.15 -6.19
C SER A 31 -12.51 -19.58 -6.81
N LEU A 32 -13.35 -20.16 -5.99
CA LEU A 32 -14.79 -20.21 -6.22
C LEU A 32 -15.45 -19.09 -5.40
N LEU A 33 -16.78 -19.00 -5.43
CA LEU A 33 -17.50 -17.99 -4.67
C LEU A 33 -17.20 -18.02 -3.17
N THR A 34 -16.99 -19.19 -2.54
CA THR A 34 -16.85 -19.33 -1.07
C THR A 34 -15.77 -20.32 -0.64
N SER A 35 -14.88 -20.68 -1.56
CA SER A 35 -13.78 -21.63 -1.30
C SER A 35 -12.62 -21.36 -2.24
N ILE A 36 -11.44 -21.83 -1.85
CA ILE A 36 -10.22 -21.81 -2.65
C ILE A 36 -9.81 -23.25 -2.89
N LEU A 37 -9.62 -23.60 -4.15
CA LEU A 37 -9.10 -24.89 -4.59
C LEU A 37 -7.64 -24.75 -4.98
N GLU A 38 -6.89 -25.83 -4.82
CA GLU A 38 -5.53 -25.96 -5.30
C GLU A 38 -5.40 -27.20 -6.18
N TYR A 39 -4.73 -27.07 -7.32
CA TYR A 39 -4.37 -28.17 -8.19
C TYR A 39 -2.85 -28.24 -8.34
N ASP A 40 -2.26 -29.36 -7.94
CA ASP A 40 -0.80 -29.55 -7.92
C ASP A 40 -0.23 -30.26 -9.16
N GLY A 41 -1.06 -30.45 -10.19
CA GLY A 41 -0.73 -31.26 -11.37
C GLY A 41 -1.22 -32.70 -11.31
N SER A 42 -1.65 -33.19 -10.13
CA SER A 42 -2.15 -34.55 -9.94
C SER A 42 -3.52 -34.61 -9.28
N GLU A 43 -3.73 -33.81 -8.23
CA GLU A 43 -4.97 -33.83 -7.44
C GLU A 43 -5.50 -32.41 -7.20
N VAL A 44 -6.80 -32.31 -6.98
CA VAL A 44 -7.47 -31.08 -6.56
C VAL A 44 -7.76 -31.17 -5.07
N THR A 45 -7.29 -30.20 -4.29
CA THR A 45 -7.53 -30.10 -2.85
C THR A 45 -8.27 -28.81 -2.50
N VAL A 46 -8.99 -28.81 -1.37
CA VAL A 46 -9.67 -27.62 -0.85
C VAL A 46 -8.75 -26.95 0.16
N THR A 47 -8.11 -25.86 -0.25
CA THR A 47 -7.22 -25.02 0.57
C THR A 47 -7.99 -24.33 1.70
N ALA A 48 -9.16 -23.77 1.36
CA ALA A 48 -10.02 -23.07 2.30
C ALA A 48 -11.49 -23.17 1.86
N SER A 49 -12.41 -23.22 2.82
CA SER A 49 -13.85 -23.31 2.55
C SER A 49 -14.66 -22.48 3.54
N LYS A 50 -15.95 -22.28 3.24
CA LYS A 50 -16.86 -21.43 4.05
C LYS A 50 -16.35 -19.99 4.18
N LEU A 51 -15.66 -19.52 3.14
CA LEU A 51 -15.18 -18.15 3.07
C LEU A 51 -16.34 -17.22 2.69
N PRO A 52 -16.30 -15.95 3.13
CA PRO A 52 -17.16 -14.92 2.56
C PRO A 52 -16.89 -14.78 1.05
N ARG A 53 -17.84 -14.17 0.33
CA ARG A 53 -17.83 -14.17 -1.14
C ARG A 53 -16.51 -13.63 -1.69
N ILE A 54 -15.84 -14.40 -2.53
CA ILE A 54 -14.55 -14.05 -3.15
C ILE A 54 -14.79 -13.41 -4.52
N PHE A 55 -14.03 -12.37 -4.83
CA PHE A 55 -14.08 -11.67 -6.12
C PHE A 55 -12.79 -11.77 -6.95
N SER A 56 -11.65 -11.87 -6.29
CA SER A 56 -10.33 -12.03 -6.90
C SER A 56 -9.37 -12.58 -5.86
N LEU A 57 -8.28 -13.21 -6.31
CA LEU A 57 -7.23 -13.72 -5.43
C LEU A 57 -5.84 -13.46 -6.01
N ASP A 58 -4.85 -13.39 -5.12
CA ASP A 58 -3.42 -13.52 -5.44
C ASP A 58 -2.72 -14.23 -4.26
N TYR A 59 -1.49 -14.69 -4.44
CA TYR A 59 -0.78 -15.50 -3.47
C TYR A 59 0.67 -15.08 -3.31
N ASP A 60 1.10 -14.92 -2.06
CA ASP A 60 2.50 -14.69 -1.73
C ASP A 60 3.20 -16.02 -1.41
N PRO A 61 4.11 -16.50 -2.29
CA PRO A 61 4.82 -17.76 -2.06
C PRO A 61 5.86 -17.68 -0.94
N VAL A 62 6.27 -16.48 -0.50
CA VAL A 62 7.24 -16.31 0.58
C VAL A 62 6.58 -16.47 1.94
N THR A 63 5.42 -15.83 2.12
CA THR A 63 4.66 -15.88 3.38
C THR A 63 3.62 -17.00 3.43
N GLU A 64 3.37 -17.66 2.29
CA GLU A 64 2.32 -18.66 2.08
C GLU A 64 0.91 -18.14 2.40
N LEU A 65 0.67 -16.85 2.13
CA LEU A 65 -0.62 -16.18 2.36
C LEU A 65 -1.36 -15.99 1.04
N VAL A 66 -2.63 -16.39 1.02
CA VAL A 66 -3.55 -16.09 -0.08
C VAL A 66 -4.28 -14.79 0.25
N TYR A 67 -4.11 -13.79 -0.61
CA TYR A 67 -4.80 -12.50 -0.53
C TYR A 67 -6.01 -12.52 -1.44
N PHE A 68 -7.14 -11.97 -0.98
CA PHE A 68 -8.37 -11.99 -1.75
C PHE A 68 -9.30 -10.84 -1.38
N ILE A 69 -10.08 -10.39 -2.36
CA ILE A 69 -11.16 -9.42 -2.13
C ILE A 69 -12.38 -10.20 -1.64
N SER A 70 -12.94 -9.77 -0.51
CA SER A 70 -14.18 -10.34 0.02
C SER A 70 -15.01 -9.35 0.83
N ASN A 71 -16.31 -9.30 0.52
CA ASN A 71 -17.34 -8.57 1.28
C ASN A 71 -16.89 -7.19 1.78
N GLY A 72 -16.46 -6.32 0.86
CA GLY A 72 -16.12 -4.94 1.18
C GLY A 72 -14.73 -4.76 1.81
N GLY A 73 -13.80 -5.69 1.65
CA GLY A 73 -12.43 -5.58 2.16
C GLY A 73 -11.44 -6.47 1.42
N ILE A 74 -10.15 -6.21 1.64
CA ILE A 74 -9.05 -7.08 1.22
C ILE A 74 -8.62 -7.89 2.45
N ARG A 75 -8.57 -9.21 2.27
CA ARG A 75 -8.25 -10.17 3.33
C ARG A 75 -7.07 -11.02 2.92
N ARG A 76 -6.38 -11.60 3.90
CA ARG A 76 -5.42 -12.67 3.68
C ARG A 76 -5.71 -13.85 4.59
N ILE A 77 -5.35 -15.04 4.14
CA ILE A 77 -5.48 -16.28 4.91
C ILE A 77 -4.26 -17.16 4.63
N GLY A 78 -3.84 -17.95 5.62
CA GLY A 78 -2.83 -18.98 5.39
C GLY A 78 -3.29 -19.97 4.31
N ARG A 79 -2.35 -20.49 3.52
CA ARG A 79 -2.61 -21.60 2.58
C ARG A 79 -3.13 -22.86 3.28
N ASP A 80 -2.93 -22.98 4.60
CA ASP A 80 -3.56 -24.03 5.41
C ASP A 80 -5.05 -23.76 5.76
N GLY A 81 -5.61 -22.66 5.24
CA GLY A 81 -6.99 -22.23 5.45
C GLY A 81 -7.24 -21.61 6.82
N LYS A 82 -6.21 -21.19 7.56
CA LYS A 82 -6.32 -20.63 8.91
C LYS A 82 -5.83 -19.19 8.99
N ARG A 83 -6.15 -18.55 10.13
CA ARG A 83 -5.68 -17.19 10.48
C ARG A 83 -6.05 -16.15 9.42
N MET A 84 -7.36 -16.05 9.13
CA MET A 84 -7.85 -15.02 8.23
C MET A 84 -7.76 -13.66 8.92
N GLU A 85 -7.18 -12.69 8.23
CA GLU A 85 -6.99 -11.31 8.68
C GLU A 85 -7.52 -10.34 7.62
N THR A 86 -8.01 -9.19 8.07
CA THR A 86 -8.35 -8.08 7.18
C THR A 86 -7.14 -7.16 7.05
N ILE A 87 -6.84 -6.74 5.82
CA ILE A 87 -5.71 -5.85 5.49
C ILE A 87 -6.19 -4.44 5.17
N VAL A 88 -7.30 -4.34 4.44
CA VAL A 88 -7.95 -3.07 4.13
C VAL A 88 -9.46 -3.25 4.25
N ASP A 89 -10.10 -2.43 5.08
CA ASP A 89 -11.55 -2.36 5.22
C ASP A 89 -12.17 -1.40 4.20
N ARG A 90 -13.48 -1.55 3.95
CA ARG A 90 -14.31 -0.67 3.10
C ARG A 90 -13.81 -0.56 1.65
N VAL A 91 -13.31 -1.66 1.12
CA VAL A 91 -12.92 -1.80 -0.28
C VAL A 91 -14.13 -2.19 -1.12
N PHE A 92 -14.68 -1.23 -1.87
CA PHE A 92 -15.66 -1.49 -2.94
C PHE A 92 -14.93 -1.89 -4.23
N ALA A 93 -14.08 -2.90 -4.13
CA ALA A 93 -13.27 -3.35 -5.25
C ALA A 93 -14.12 -4.03 -6.34
N SER A 94 -13.60 -3.97 -7.56
CA SER A 94 -14.05 -4.77 -8.69
C SER A 94 -13.29 -6.11 -8.71
N ASP A 95 -13.15 -6.73 -9.88
CA ASP A 95 -12.66 -8.09 -10.08
C ASP A 95 -11.11 -8.23 -10.04
N GLY A 96 -10.34 -7.19 -9.74
CA GLY A 96 -8.86 -7.20 -9.84
C GLY A 96 -8.13 -6.96 -8.52
N LEU A 97 -7.36 -7.94 -8.06
CA LEU A 97 -6.35 -7.81 -7.00
C LEU A 97 -5.04 -8.46 -7.43
N ARG A 98 -3.91 -7.75 -7.26
CA ARG A 98 -2.58 -8.29 -7.54
C ARG A 98 -1.53 -7.88 -6.50
N LEU A 99 -0.60 -8.78 -6.20
CA LEU A 99 0.52 -8.54 -5.32
C LEU A 99 1.75 -8.13 -6.12
N ASP A 100 2.39 -7.07 -5.64
CA ASP A 100 3.75 -6.72 -6.01
C ASP A 100 4.71 -7.33 -4.98
N HIS A 101 5.18 -8.55 -5.26
CA HIS A 101 6.14 -9.25 -4.40
C HIS A 101 7.49 -8.52 -4.30
N ALA A 102 7.79 -7.60 -5.22
CA ALA A 102 9.05 -6.87 -5.24
C ALA A 102 9.01 -5.65 -4.30
N GLY A 103 7.89 -4.95 -4.28
CA GLY A 103 7.63 -3.80 -3.42
C GLY A 103 6.92 -4.11 -2.10
N GLY A 104 6.38 -5.32 -1.92
CA GLY A 104 5.61 -5.69 -0.73
C GLY A 104 4.24 -5.01 -0.67
N ASN A 105 3.64 -4.76 -1.84
CA ASN A 105 2.40 -4.01 -1.98
C ASN A 105 1.27 -4.89 -2.52
N VAL A 106 0.03 -4.49 -2.25
CA VAL A 106 -1.19 -5.03 -2.87
C VAL A 106 -1.85 -3.93 -3.68
N TYR A 107 -2.17 -4.22 -4.94
CA TYR A 107 -2.88 -3.35 -5.86
C TYR A 107 -4.26 -3.91 -6.13
N TRP A 108 -5.25 -3.04 -6.26
CA TRP A 108 -6.59 -3.47 -6.61
C TRP A 108 -7.33 -2.42 -7.43
N THR A 109 -8.33 -2.90 -8.15
CA THR A 109 -9.25 -2.08 -8.94
C THR A 109 -10.53 -1.85 -8.13
N MET A 110 -11.07 -0.64 -8.21
CA MET A 110 -12.42 -0.29 -7.75
C MET A 110 -13.25 0.23 -8.93
N VAL A 111 -14.52 0.51 -8.71
CA VAL A 111 -15.46 0.97 -9.77
C VAL A 111 -14.89 2.12 -10.63
N ARG A 112 -14.07 3.01 -10.08
CA ARG A 112 -13.48 4.16 -10.81
C ARG A 112 -11.99 4.41 -10.57
N THR A 113 -11.33 3.57 -9.79
CA THR A 113 -9.95 3.84 -9.37
C THR A 113 -9.10 2.58 -9.39
N ILE A 114 -7.79 2.78 -9.44
CA ILE A 114 -6.80 1.77 -9.08
C ILE A 114 -6.06 2.29 -7.87
N SER A 115 -5.94 1.46 -6.85
CA SER A 115 -5.36 1.82 -5.57
C SER A 115 -4.30 0.80 -5.16
N VAL A 116 -3.42 1.23 -4.26
CA VAL A 116 -2.33 0.42 -3.70
C VAL A 116 -2.26 0.61 -2.19
N ALA A 117 -1.77 -0.39 -1.49
CA ALA A 117 -1.39 -0.32 -0.09
C ALA A 117 -0.26 -1.31 0.18
N ARG A 118 0.39 -1.19 1.34
CA ARG A 118 1.30 -2.23 1.82
C ARG A 118 0.54 -3.54 2.06
N ALA A 119 1.11 -4.68 1.65
CA ALA A 119 0.49 -5.97 1.88
C ALA A 119 0.53 -6.39 3.36
N ALA A 120 1.52 -5.89 4.12
CA ALA A 120 1.73 -6.23 5.52
C ALA A 120 0.71 -5.57 6.47
N ASP A 121 0.45 -4.28 6.28
CA ASP A 121 -0.24 -3.35 7.21
C ASP A 121 -1.13 -2.32 6.47
N GLY A 122 -1.79 -2.77 5.38
CA GLY A 122 -2.34 -1.93 4.32
C GLY A 122 -3.35 -0.84 4.69
N GLU A 123 -4.14 -0.98 5.76
CA GLU A 123 -5.18 0.00 6.11
C GLU A 123 -4.60 1.41 6.33
N SER A 124 -3.40 1.50 6.90
CA SER A 124 -2.76 2.79 7.19
C SER A 124 -2.06 3.43 5.99
N TYR A 125 -1.91 2.73 4.86
CA TYR A 125 -1.07 3.17 3.74
C TYR A 125 -1.78 3.11 2.38
N VAL A 126 -3.10 3.21 2.38
CA VAL A 126 -3.90 3.23 1.14
C VAL A 126 -3.58 4.50 0.34
N LYS A 127 -3.24 4.32 -0.94
CA LYS A 127 -3.10 5.37 -1.93
C LYS A 127 -3.97 5.09 -3.15
N THR A 128 -4.74 6.07 -3.56
CA THR A 128 -5.40 6.08 -4.87
C THR A 128 -4.41 6.53 -5.94
N LEU A 129 -4.06 5.64 -6.88
CA LEU A 129 -3.02 5.90 -7.89
C LEU A 129 -3.57 6.70 -9.06
N LEU A 130 -4.73 6.28 -9.58
CA LEU A 130 -5.37 6.94 -10.72
C LEU A 130 -6.88 6.70 -10.73
N THR A 131 -7.57 7.57 -11.45
CA THR A 131 -8.99 7.42 -11.80
C THR A 131 -9.10 6.92 -13.23
N THR A 132 -9.92 5.89 -13.46
CA THR A 132 -10.17 5.32 -14.78
C THR A 132 -11.58 4.73 -14.85
N ASP A 133 -12.14 4.60 -16.06
CA ASP A 133 -13.51 4.15 -16.25
C ASP A 133 -13.63 2.62 -16.16
N SER A 134 -14.34 2.15 -15.13
CA SER A 134 -14.65 0.75 -14.82
C SER A 134 -13.48 -0.23 -15.02
N PRO A 135 -12.36 -0.09 -14.28
CA PRO A 135 -11.30 -1.09 -14.31
C PRO A 135 -11.79 -2.41 -13.69
N SER A 136 -11.47 -3.54 -14.33
CA SER A 136 -11.86 -4.89 -13.93
C SER A 136 -10.63 -5.71 -13.55
N GLY A 137 -10.10 -6.58 -14.42
CA GLY A 137 -8.89 -7.34 -14.15
C GLY A 137 -7.62 -6.49 -14.18
N LEU A 138 -6.63 -6.90 -13.38
CA LEU A 138 -5.35 -6.24 -13.20
C LEU A 138 -4.20 -7.23 -13.39
N ALA A 139 -3.11 -6.78 -14.02
CA ALA A 139 -1.83 -7.48 -14.11
C ALA A 139 -0.70 -6.49 -13.81
N LEU A 140 0.27 -6.90 -13.01
CA LEU A 140 1.44 -6.10 -12.64
C LEU A 140 2.68 -6.62 -13.35
N ASP A 141 3.61 -5.74 -13.68
CA ASP A 141 4.94 -6.07 -14.18
C ASP A 141 6.00 -5.27 -13.41
N PRO A 142 6.33 -5.69 -12.18
CA PRO A 142 7.31 -4.99 -11.34
C PRO A 142 8.71 -4.92 -11.96
N ARG A 143 9.03 -5.82 -12.90
CA ARG A 143 10.32 -5.85 -13.62
C ARG A 143 10.52 -4.64 -14.51
N ASN A 144 9.42 -4.16 -15.10
CA ASN A 144 9.39 -2.99 -15.99
C ASN A 144 8.70 -1.77 -15.33
N GLY A 145 8.22 -1.91 -14.09
CA GLY A 145 7.51 -0.86 -13.37
C GLY A 145 6.17 -0.48 -14.00
N LEU A 146 5.48 -1.42 -14.64
CA LEU A 146 4.23 -1.19 -15.36
C LEU A 146 3.07 -1.97 -14.75
N MET A 147 1.86 -1.46 -14.93
CA MET A 147 0.62 -2.18 -14.67
C MET A 147 -0.32 -2.10 -15.86
N TYR A 148 -1.12 -3.15 -16.04
CA TYR A 148 -2.05 -3.32 -17.14
C TYR A 148 -3.41 -3.72 -16.58
N TRP A 149 -4.48 -3.13 -17.11
CA TRP A 149 -5.83 -3.51 -16.68
C TRP A 149 -6.82 -3.48 -17.84
N THR A 150 -7.84 -4.31 -17.72
CA THR A 150 -9.02 -4.27 -18.58
C THR A 150 -10.03 -3.26 -18.04
N SER A 151 -10.72 -2.55 -18.93
CA SER A 151 -11.83 -1.67 -18.58
C SER A 151 -13.09 -2.09 -19.34
N ASP A 152 -14.21 -2.31 -18.65
CA ASP A 152 -15.49 -2.80 -19.22
C ASP A 152 -16.57 -1.72 -19.39
N GLY A 153 -16.20 -0.45 -19.18
CA GLY A 153 -17.07 0.72 -19.35
C GLY A 153 -17.46 1.00 -20.80
N GLY A 154 -18.04 2.18 -21.07
CA GLY A 154 -18.58 2.54 -22.39
C GLY A 154 -17.55 2.55 -23.53
N ASN A 155 -16.26 2.51 -23.20
CA ASN A 155 -15.15 2.34 -24.13
C ASN A 155 -14.25 1.18 -23.67
N ALA A 156 -14.70 -0.05 -23.92
CA ALA A 156 -14.04 -1.27 -23.50
C ALA A 156 -12.64 -1.44 -24.14
N ARG A 157 -11.63 -1.66 -23.30
CA ARG A 157 -10.20 -1.54 -23.67
C ARG A 157 -9.27 -2.24 -22.68
N VAL A 158 -7.98 -2.32 -23.05
CA VAL A 158 -6.88 -2.54 -22.11
C VAL A 158 -6.09 -1.24 -22.02
N ASP A 159 -5.84 -0.77 -20.81
CA ASP A 159 -4.99 0.38 -20.51
C ASP A 159 -3.69 -0.06 -19.83
N ARG A 160 -2.70 0.82 -19.81
CA ARG A 160 -1.41 0.65 -19.14
C ARG A 160 -0.97 1.94 -18.47
N ALA A 161 -0.28 1.84 -17.35
CA ALA A 161 0.40 2.93 -16.67
C ALA A 161 1.68 2.43 -15.99
N ALA A 162 2.53 3.34 -15.50
CA ALA A 162 3.52 2.98 -14.49
C ALA A 162 2.81 2.55 -13.19
N MET A 163 3.47 1.76 -12.33
CA MET A 163 2.83 1.29 -11.08
C MET A 163 2.62 2.39 -10.03
N ASP A 164 3.16 3.59 -10.23
CA ASP A 164 2.79 4.80 -9.46
C ASP A 164 1.56 5.53 -10.02
N GLY A 165 0.95 5.01 -11.08
CA GLY A 165 -0.22 5.58 -11.77
C GLY A 165 0.11 6.62 -12.84
N SER A 166 1.38 7.01 -12.99
CA SER A 166 1.81 7.97 -14.01
C SER A 166 1.82 7.36 -15.42
N ASN A 167 1.93 8.20 -16.44
CA ASN A 167 2.04 7.79 -17.85
C ASN A 167 0.91 6.85 -18.32
N HIS A 168 -0.31 7.04 -17.80
CA HIS A 168 -1.50 6.28 -18.20
C HIS A 168 -1.82 6.50 -19.69
N THR A 169 -1.93 5.40 -20.44
CA THR A 169 -2.31 5.35 -21.86
C THR A 169 -3.21 4.15 -22.16
N THR A 170 -4.06 4.27 -23.18
CA THR A 170 -4.80 3.12 -23.71
C THR A 170 -3.93 2.28 -24.64
N LEU A 171 -3.81 1.00 -24.34
CA LEU A 171 -2.99 0.03 -25.06
C LEU A 171 -3.76 -0.67 -26.18
N ILE A 172 -4.97 -1.17 -25.90
CA ILE A 172 -5.80 -1.94 -26.84
C ILE A 172 -7.21 -1.37 -26.85
N ARG A 173 -7.82 -1.20 -28.03
CA ARG A 173 -9.20 -0.70 -28.22
C ARG A 173 -10.08 -1.74 -28.92
N GLY A 174 -11.39 -1.50 -28.92
CA GLY A 174 -12.36 -2.30 -29.69
C GLY A 174 -12.72 -3.63 -29.04
N LEU A 175 -12.63 -3.71 -27.71
CA LEU A 175 -13.09 -4.85 -26.94
C LEU A 175 -14.59 -4.72 -26.64
N HIS A 176 -15.21 -5.78 -26.15
CA HIS A 176 -16.66 -5.81 -25.89
C HIS A 176 -16.98 -6.00 -24.41
N ARG A 177 -16.42 -7.04 -23.79
CA ARG A 177 -16.59 -7.43 -22.39
C ARG A 177 -15.26 -7.91 -21.80
N PRO A 178 -14.23 -7.06 -21.76
CA PRO A 178 -12.95 -7.45 -21.20
C PRO A 178 -13.09 -7.64 -19.69
N ARG A 179 -12.47 -8.70 -19.13
CA ARG A 179 -12.67 -9.06 -17.70
C ARG A 179 -11.38 -9.37 -16.97
N ALA A 180 -10.79 -10.55 -17.17
CA ALA A 180 -9.54 -10.91 -16.52
C ALA A 180 -8.35 -10.73 -17.47
N ILE A 181 -7.20 -10.38 -16.90
CA ILE A 181 -5.93 -10.23 -17.60
C ILE A 181 -4.82 -10.83 -16.75
N THR A 182 -3.84 -11.44 -17.40
CA THR A 182 -2.64 -11.98 -16.79
C THR A 182 -1.44 -11.72 -17.70
N ILE A 183 -0.24 -11.78 -17.13
CA ILE A 183 1.02 -11.59 -17.84
C ILE A 183 1.82 -12.89 -17.81
N ASP A 184 2.29 -13.31 -18.98
CA ASP A 184 3.36 -14.28 -19.12
C ASP A 184 4.69 -13.52 -19.10
N TYR A 185 5.38 -13.62 -17.96
CA TYR A 185 6.66 -12.96 -17.76
C TYR A 185 7.78 -13.59 -18.61
N THR A 186 7.64 -14.84 -19.05
CA THR A 186 8.71 -15.53 -19.81
C THR A 186 8.70 -15.13 -21.29
N GLU A 187 7.52 -14.86 -21.83
CA GLU A 187 7.33 -14.48 -23.23
C GLU A 187 7.04 -12.98 -23.42
N ASP A 188 6.94 -12.21 -22.33
CA ASP A 188 6.52 -10.80 -22.31
C ASP A 188 5.20 -10.61 -23.07
N ARG A 189 4.18 -11.38 -22.65
CA ARG A 189 2.85 -11.37 -23.28
C ARG A 189 1.73 -11.17 -22.28
N LEU A 190 0.67 -10.49 -22.71
CA LEU A 190 -0.58 -10.41 -21.99
C LEU A 190 -1.55 -11.46 -22.53
N TYR A 191 -2.29 -12.11 -21.63
CA TYR A 191 -3.48 -12.89 -21.97
C TYR A 191 -4.68 -12.29 -21.28
N PHE A 192 -5.77 -12.06 -22.00
CA PHE A 192 -6.96 -11.44 -21.44
C PHE A 192 -8.25 -11.99 -22.04
N CYS A 193 -9.28 -12.05 -21.20
CA CYS A 193 -10.62 -12.47 -21.55
C CYS A 193 -11.42 -11.30 -22.12
N ASP A 194 -12.20 -11.53 -23.18
CA ASP A 194 -13.17 -10.60 -23.76
C ASP A 194 -14.47 -11.37 -24.06
N GLY A 195 -15.33 -11.49 -23.04
CA GLY A 195 -16.53 -12.31 -23.06
C GLY A 195 -16.24 -13.79 -23.34
N TYR A 196 -16.48 -14.23 -24.57
CA TYR A 196 -16.31 -15.63 -25.00
C TYR A 196 -14.88 -15.95 -25.49
N LYS A 197 -14.06 -14.92 -25.71
CA LYS A 197 -12.74 -15.03 -26.32
C LYS A 197 -11.63 -14.83 -25.32
N ILE A 198 -10.48 -15.44 -25.59
CA ILE A 198 -9.19 -15.08 -24.97
C ILE A 198 -8.30 -14.53 -26.09
N TYR A 199 -7.69 -13.37 -25.85
CA TYR A 199 -6.68 -12.80 -26.73
C TYR A 199 -5.29 -12.88 -26.08
N SER A 200 -4.26 -12.95 -26.92
CA SER A 200 -2.87 -12.81 -26.52
C SER A 200 -2.26 -11.59 -27.20
N SER A 201 -1.55 -10.75 -26.45
CA SER A 201 -0.87 -9.55 -26.94
C SER A 201 0.59 -9.53 -26.52
N ASP A 202 1.45 -8.87 -27.30
CA ASP A 202 2.70 -8.36 -26.73
C ASP A 202 2.42 -7.22 -25.73
N LEU A 203 3.44 -6.76 -25.00
CA LEU A 203 3.30 -5.65 -24.04
C LEU A 203 3.08 -4.28 -24.71
N GLN A 204 3.12 -4.21 -26.04
CA GLN A 204 2.89 -3.00 -26.86
C GLN A 204 1.46 -2.92 -27.42
N GLY A 205 0.65 -3.96 -27.24
CA GLY A 205 -0.76 -3.97 -27.61
C GLY A 205 -1.08 -4.67 -28.93
N ASN A 206 -0.11 -5.34 -29.57
CA ASN A 206 -0.38 -6.12 -30.78
C ASN A 206 -1.00 -7.48 -30.38
N TYR A 207 -2.33 -7.54 -30.48
CA TYR A 207 -3.11 -8.66 -29.98
C TYR A 207 -3.67 -9.57 -31.09
N THR A 208 -3.80 -10.85 -30.78
CA THR A 208 -4.30 -11.91 -31.66
C THR A 208 -5.25 -12.85 -30.90
N LEU A 209 -6.16 -13.50 -31.61
CA LEU A 209 -7.12 -14.43 -31.01
C LEU A 209 -6.40 -15.72 -30.57
N PHE A 210 -6.51 -16.05 -29.28
CA PHE A 210 -5.95 -17.26 -28.69
C PHE A 210 -6.99 -18.37 -28.54
N GLN A 211 -8.19 -18.05 -28.02
CA GLN A 211 -9.25 -19.02 -27.74
C GLN A 211 -10.64 -18.50 -28.10
N ASN A 212 -11.47 -19.35 -28.71
CA ASN A 212 -12.88 -19.13 -29.00
C ASN A 212 -13.66 -20.45 -29.13
N ASP A 213 -13.86 -21.15 -28.01
CA ASP A 213 -14.67 -22.37 -27.90
C ASP A 213 -16.14 -22.09 -27.55
N MET A 214 -16.61 -20.85 -27.72
CA MET A 214 -17.99 -20.43 -27.42
C MET A 214 -18.42 -20.57 -25.95
N THR A 215 -17.48 -20.72 -25.00
CA THR A 215 -17.77 -20.66 -23.54
C THR A 215 -17.44 -19.28 -22.95
N TYR A 216 -18.21 -18.78 -21.99
CA TYR A 216 -17.93 -17.49 -21.36
C TYR A 216 -16.74 -17.55 -20.40
N LYS A 217 -15.78 -16.62 -20.50
CA LYS A 217 -14.51 -16.60 -19.75
C LYS A 217 -14.57 -15.65 -18.56
N VAL A 218 -14.08 -16.07 -17.39
CA VAL A 218 -14.12 -15.25 -16.16
C VAL A 218 -12.76 -14.86 -15.60
N GLY A 219 -12.01 -15.82 -15.08
CA GLY A 219 -10.66 -15.64 -14.56
C GLY A 219 -9.65 -16.32 -15.47
N ILE A 220 -8.39 -15.88 -15.41
CA ILE A 220 -7.33 -16.36 -16.28
C ILE A 220 -6.00 -16.41 -15.55
N ALA A 221 -5.23 -17.47 -15.79
CA ALA A 221 -3.83 -17.55 -15.39
C ALA A 221 -3.03 -18.24 -16.49
N VAL A 222 -1.72 -18.04 -16.50
CA VAL A 222 -0.80 -18.59 -17.50
C VAL A 222 0.40 -19.17 -16.81
N ASP A 223 0.95 -20.28 -17.29
CA ASP A 223 2.26 -20.83 -16.91
C ASP A 223 3.16 -21.02 -18.14
N ASP A 224 4.31 -21.67 -17.94
CA ASP A 224 5.31 -21.87 -18.99
C ASP A 224 4.74 -22.59 -20.23
N ASN A 225 3.65 -23.36 -20.11
CA ASN A 225 3.13 -24.22 -21.17
C ASN A 225 1.65 -24.00 -21.51
N TYR A 226 0.84 -23.52 -20.57
CA TYR A 226 -0.61 -23.52 -20.64
C TYR A 226 -1.22 -22.19 -20.21
N VAL A 227 -2.38 -21.89 -20.79
CA VAL A 227 -3.30 -20.86 -20.32
C VAL A 227 -4.50 -21.55 -19.69
N TYR A 228 -4.89 -21.11 -18.51
CA TYR A 228 -5.97 -21.64 -17.67
C TYR A 228 -7.10 -20.62 -17.55
N TRP A 229 -8.35 -21.08 -17.58
CA TRP A 229 -9.51 -20.20 -17.35
C TRP A 229 -10.71 -20.94 -16.75
N GLY A 230 -11.62 -20.14 -16.19
CA GLY A 230 -12.93 -20.60 -15.73
C GLY A 230 -14.02 -20.35 -16.78
N SER A 231 -15.00 -21.25 -16.84
CA SER A 231 -16.30 -21.03 -17.49
C SER A 231 -17.43 -21.14 -16.49
N ILE A 232 -18.43 -20.26 -16.62
CA ILE A 232 -19.53 -20.11 -15.64
C ILE A 232 -20.95 -20.31 -16.20
N TRP A 233 -21.12 -20.32 -17.53
CA TRP A 233 -22.45 -20.47 -18.14
C TRP A 233 -22.51 -21.76 -18.97
N GLU A 234 -21.88 -21.74 -20.14
CA GLU A 234 -21.78 -22.89 -21.03
C GLU A 234 -20.61 -23.77 -20.57
N GLU A 235 -20.87 -25.05 -20.35
CA GLU A 235 -19.84 -26.00 -19.90
C GLU A 235 -19.09 -25.46 -18.66
N ARG A 236 -19.81 -25.32 -17.54
CA ARG A 236 -19.25 -24.81 -16.28
C ARG A 236 -18.04 -25.64 -15.85
N GLY A 237 -16.94 -25.00 -15.45
CA GLY A 237 -15.74 -25.74 -15.07
C GLY A 237 -14.42 -24.99 -15.24
N ILE A 238 -13.34 -25.71 -15.01
CA ILE A 238 -11.96 -25.25 -15.18
C ILE A 238 -11.39 -25.85 -16.47
N ARG A 239 -10.82 -25.00 -17.31
CA ARG A 239 -10.30 -25.34 -18.63
C ARG A 239 -8.86 -24.90 -18.78
N MET A 240 -8.17 -25.54 -19.72
CA MET A 240 -6.84 -25.13 -20.14
C MET A 240 -6.60 -25.36 -21.64
N LYS A 241 -5.59 -24.68 -22.17
CA LYS A 241 -5.05 -24.92 -23.51
C LYS A 241 -3.55 -24.69 -23.53
N SER A 242 -2.82 -25.56 -24.24
CA SER A 242 -1.38 -25.36 -24.47
C SER A 242 -1.13 -24.12 -25.33
N LYS A 243 -0.16 -23.29 -24.93
CA LYS A 243 0.32 -22.13 -25.70
C LYS A 243 0.77 -22.49 -27.12
N SER A 244 1.29 -23.70 -27.30
CA SER A 244 1.77 -24.21 -28.60
C SER A 244 0.66 -24.59 -29.59
N SER A 245 -0.58 -24.75 -29.13
CA SER A 245 -1.69 -25.17 -29.97
C SER A 245 -2.24 -24.02 -30.82
N THR A 246 -2.17 -24.17 -32.14
CA THR A 246 -2.72 -23.22 -33.11
C THR A 246 -4.24 -23.34 -33.28
N ASN A 247 -4.86 -24.42 -32.77
CA ASN A 247 -6.30 -24.60 -32.86
C ASN A 247 -7.02 -23.71 -31.85
N GLN A 248 -7.63 -22.63 -32.33
CA GLN A 248 -8.31 -21.61 -31.53
C GLN A 248 -9.58 -22.11 -30.81
N THR A 249 -10.10 -23.29 -31.15
CA THR A 249 -11.30 -23.85 -30.50
C THR A 249 -10.98 -25.05 -29.62
N PHE A 250 -9.72 -25.50 -29.59
CA PHE A 250 -9.32 -26.65 -28.78
C PHE A 250 -9.28 -26.28 -27.30
N THR A 251 -9.86 -27.14 -26.46
CA THR A 251 -9.91 -26.96 -25.00
C THR A 251 -9.71 -28.29 -24.31
N THR A 252 -8.91 -28.30 -23.25
CA THR A 252 -8.83 -29.42 -22.30
C THR A 252 -9.66 -29.09 -21.07
N ILE A 253 -10.48 -30.04 -20.63
CA ILE A 253 -11.29 -29.94 -19.41
C ILE A 253 -10.45 -30.44 -18.24
N MET A 254 -10.13 -29.57 -17.29
CA MET A 254 -9.41 -29.97 -16.07
C MET A 254 -10.39 -30.46 -14.99
N ALA A 255 -11.51 -29.75 -14.85
CA ALA A 255 -12.58 -30.10 -13.94
C ALA A 255 -13.91 -29.62 -14.53
N ASP A 256 -14.88 -30.52 -14.60
CA ASP A 256 -16.21 -30.22 -15.14
C ASP A 256 -17.23 -29.98 -14.01
N ASP A 257 -18.31 -29.26 -14.33
CA ASP A 257 -19.38 -28.83 -13.41
C ASP A 257 -18.90 -28.13 -12.13
N VAL A 258 -17.73 -27.46 -12.19
CA VAL A 258 -17.26 -26.61 -11.09
C VAL A 258 -18.14 -25.36 -11.03
N SER A 259 -18.82 -25.16 -9.91
CA SER A 259 -19.72 -24.04 -9.71
C SER A 259 -18.96 -22.73 -9.49
N HIS A 260 -19.10 -21.81 -10.44
CA HIS A 260 -18.63 -20.41 -10.36
C HIS A 260 -17.14 -20.26 -9.99
N PRO A 261 -16.20 -20.77 -10.80
CA PRO A 261 -14.82 -20.29 -10.74
C PRO A 261 -14.80 -18.77 -10.92
N VAL A 262 -13.99 -18.06 -10.14
CA VAL A 262 -13.97 -16.60 -10.11
C VAL A 262 -12.63 -16.07 -10.63
N ASP A 263 -11.53 -16.44 -9.98
CA ASP A 263 -10.18 -15.99 -10.33
C ASP A 263 -9.15 -17.11 -10.16
N PHE A 264 -8.03 -16.98 -10.86
CA PHE A 264 -7.00 -18.00 -11.02
C PHE A 264 -5.63 -17.40 -10.73
N TYR A 265 -4.77 -18.17 -10.05
CA TYR A 265 -3.37 -17.83 -9.86
C TYR A 265 -2.52 -19.07 -10.06
N VAL A 266 -1.39 -18.94 -10.76
CA VAL A 266 -0.39 -20.00 -10.84
C VAL A 266 0.81 -19.62 -9.97
N SER A 267 1.09 -20.45 -8.98
CA SER A 267 2.35 -20.42 -8.24
C SER A 267 3.42 -21.17 -9.04
N THR A 268 4.53 -20.51 -9.34
CA THR A 268 5.72 -21.15 -9.93
C THR A 268 6.96 -20.66 -9.18
N ALA A 269 7.90 -21.55 -8.88
CA ALA A 269 9.15 -21.23 -8.17
C ALA A 269 10.02 -20.16 -8.87
N SER A 270 9.78 -19.87 -10.14
CA SER A 270 10.63 -19.06 -11.01
C SER A 270 10.13 -17.64 -11.32
N ARG A 271 8.97 -17.22 -10.79
CA ARG A 271 8.22 -16.19 -11.53
C ARG A 271 8.82 -14.80 -11.54
N ILE A 272 9.48 -14.37 -10.46
CA ILE A 272 10.20 -13.09 -10.44
C ILE A 272 11.37 -13.21 -9.46
N ASN A 273 12.61 -13.17 -9.96
CA ASN A 273 13.76 -12.97 -9.09
C ASN A 273 13.79 -11.50 -8.63
N THR A 274 13.04 -11.18 -7.59
CA THR A 274 12.95 -9.83 -7.01
C THR A 274 14.03 -9.56 -5.99
N THR A 275 14.97 -10.48 -5.73
CA THR A 275 15.95 -10.32 -4.63
C THR A 275 16.84 -9.08 -4.78
N ASN A 276 16.99 -8.56 -6.00
CA ASN A 276 17.75 -7.35 -6.31
C ASN A 276 16.84 -6.16 -6.70
N HIS A 277 15.54 -6.21 -6.43
CA HIS A 277 14.63 -5.11 -6.74
C HIS A 277 14.83 -3.95 -5.76
N GLY A 278 14.74 -2.71 -6.27
CA GLY A 278 15.07 -1.50 -5.49
C GLY A 278 14.24 -1.31 -4.22
N CYS A 279 13.01 -1.83 -4.20
CA CYS A 279 12.15 -1.78 -3.01
C CYS A 279 12.42 -2.90 -1.99
N SER A 280 13.12 -3.97 -2.36
CA SER A 280 13.24 -5.17 -1.53
C SER A 280 14.15 -4.99 -0.31
N SER A 281 15.01 -3.97 -0.31
CA SER A 281 15.82 -3.59 0.85
C SER A 281 15.31 -2.30 1.46
N PHE A 282 14.94 -2.33 2.75
CA PHE A 282 14.48 -1.17 3.52
C PHE A 282 13.42 -0.31 2.79
N ASN A 283 12.50 -0.95 2.07
CA ASN A 283 11.45 -0.28 1.29
C ASN A 283 12.02 0.78 0.30
N GLY A 284 13.22 0.54 -0.25
CA GLY A 284 13.90 1.47 -1.14
C GLY A 284 14.26 2.82 -0.51
N GLY A 285 14.23 2.93 0.83
CA GLY A 285 14.38 4.18 1.56
C GLY A 285 13.11 5.02 1.68
N CYS A 286 11.98 4.57 1.12
CA CYS A 286 10.70 5.27 1.18
C CYS A 286 10.06 5.16 2.57
N GLN A 287 9.53 6.28 3.09
CA GLN A 287 8.85 6.28 4.38
C GLN A 287 7.57 5.42 4.37
N GLU A 288 6.79 5.50 3.29
CA GLU A 288 5.50 4.81 3.17
C GLU A 288 5.53 3.77 2.04
N LEU A 289 5.19 4.14 0.81
CA LEU A 289 5.12 3.19 -0.30
C LEU A 289 6.38 3.27 -1.17
N CYS A 290 6.93 2.13 -1.56
CA CYS A 290 7.93 2.02 -2.63
C CYS A 290 7.28 1.33 -3.83
N LEU A 291 7.16 2.06 -4.94
CA LEU A 291 6.46 1.61 -6.14
C LEU A 291 7.46 1.43 -7.28
N SER A 292 7.36 0.33 -8.03
CA SER A 292 8.16 0.12 -9.23
C SER A 292 7.77 1.14 -10.33
N HIS A 293 8.75 1.65 -11.05
CA HIS A 293 8.56 2.62 -12.13
C HIS A 293 9.52 2.30 -13.29
N PRO A 294 9.20 2.62 -14.56
CA PRO A 294 10.12 2.36 -15.68
C PRO A 294 11.51 3.00 -15.53
N GLU A 295 11.59 4.04 -14.69
CA GLU A 295 12.82 4.77 -14.35
C GLU A 295 13.33 4.44 -12.93
N GLY A 296 13.11 3.21 -12.45
CA GLY A 296 13.60 2.72 -11.15
C GLY A 296 12.49 2.56 -10.12
N ILE A 297 12.65 3.15 -8.94
CA ILE A 297 11.61 3.15 -7.89
C ILE A 297 11.08 4.56 -7.67
N ARG A 298 9.87 4.66 -7.13
CA ARG A 298 9.25 5.91 -6.69
C ARG A 298 8.69 5.73 -5.29
N CYS A 299 9.02 6.66 -4.41
CA CYS A 299 8.34 6.76 -3.13
C CYS A 299 6.98 7.42 -3.32
N ALA A 300 5.99 6.95 -2.60
CA ALA A 300 4.66 7.53 -2.60
C ALA A 300 4.06 7.51 -1.19
N CYS A 301 3.18 8.47 -0.95
CA CYS A 301 2.46 8.61 0.32
C CYS A 301 1.01 8.18 0.16
N ARG A 302 0.43 7.71 1.26
CA ARG A 302 -1.00 7.42 1.42
C ARG A 302 -1.88 8.64 1.08
N ASP A 303 -3.16 8.40 0.90
CA ASP A 303 -4.11 9.47 0.61
C ASP A 303 -4.11 10.54 1.72
N ASN A 304 -4.23 11.81 1.30
CA ASN A 304 -4.08 13.02 2.13
C ASN A 304 -2.66 13.29 2.68
N TRP A 305 -1.65 12.51 2.27
CA TRP A 305 -0.24 12.76 2.59
C TRP A 305 0.54 13.09 1.32
N GLU A 306 1.55 13.94 1.47
CA GLU A 306 2.33 14.51 0.38
C GLU A 306 3.80 14.12 0.51
N LEU A 307 4.37 13.67 -0.62
CA LEU A 307 5.79 13.37 -0.74
C LEU A 307 6.57 14.68 -0.73
N GLN A 308 7.54 14.75 0.17
CA GLN A 308 8.35 15.94 0.38
C GLN A 308 9.48 16.03 -0.64
N LYS A 309 10.18 17.18 -0.64
CA LYS A 309 11.25 17.48 -1.62
C LYS A 309 12.46 16.55 -1.54
N ASP A 310 12.65 15.88 -0.41
CA ASP A 310 13.69 14.86 -0.26
C ASP A 310 13.37 13.56 -1.04
N GLY A 311 12.16 13.45 -1.60
CA GLY A 311 11.72 12.33 -2.42
C GLY A 311 11.42 11.06 -1.64
N VAL A 312 11.45 11.09 -0.30
CA VAL A 312 11.29 9.90 0.56
C VAL A 312 10.35 10.11 1.74
N THR A 313 10.25 11.34 2.25
CA THR A 313 9.45 11.65 3.44
C THR A 313 8.02 11.97 3.06
N CYS A 314 7.09 11.50 3.89
CA CYS A 314 5.66 11.79 3.77
C CYS A 314 5.21 12.65 4.95
N CYS A 315 4.55 13.76 4.64
CA CYS A 315 3.87 14.61 5.62
C CYS A 315 2.38 14.74 5.28
N LEU A 316 1.55 14.96 6.30
CA LEU A 316 0.13 15.28 6.09
C LEU A 316 0.00 16.50 5.17
N SER A 317 -1.00 16.55 4.30
CA SER A 317 -1.14 17.64 3.33
C SER A 317 -1.08 19.03 3.99
N GLY A 318 -0.25 19.91 3.42
CA GLY A 318 0.03 21.24 3.95
C GLY A 318 1.07 21.30 5.09
N TYR A 319 1.60 20.16 5.54
CA TYR A 319 2.80 20.11 6.39
C TYR A 319 4.06 20.03 5.52
N THR A 320 5.17 20.55 6.05
CA THR A 320 6.48 20.50 5.40
C THR A 320 7.52 19.84 6.31
N THR A 321 8.46 19.09 5.74
CA THR A 321 9.48 18.40 6.53
C THR A 321 10.69 19.28 6.86
N TYR A 322 11.19 19.15 8.09
CA TYR A 322 12.48 19.66 8.53
C TYR A 322 13.03 18.78 9.66
N ALA A 323 14.34 18.53 9.68
CA ALA A 323 15.03 17.78 10.74
C ALA A 323 14.35 16.43 11.14
N GLY A 324 13.71 15.74 10.19
CA GLY A 324 13.05 14.46 10.45
C GLY A 324 11.63 14.55 11.03
N ALA A 325 11.06 15.74 11.18
CA ALA A 325 9.67 15.95 11.57
C ALA A 325 8.89 16.71 10.47
N CYS A 326 7.57 16.75 10.58
CA CYS A 326 6.67 17.50 9.72
C CYS A 326 6.06 18.66 10.51
N PHE A 327 6.06 19.86 9.94
CA PHE A 327 5.57 21.08 10.61
C PHE A 327 4.54 21.83 9.79
N LYS A 328 3.61 22.50 10.48
CA LYS A 328 2.64 23.41 9.86
C LYS A 328 2.32 24.57 10.79
N ALA A 329 2.45 25.79 10.28
CA ALA A 329 2.02 26.99 10.99
C ALA A 329 0.57 27.33 10.62
N PHE A 330 -0.26 27.59 11.63
CA PHE A 330 -1.66 27.94 11.47
C PHE A 330 -1.86 29.44 11.72
N ASN A 331 -2.55 30.12 10.79
CA ASN A 331 -2.82 31.57 10.89
C ASN A 331 -4.06 31.91 11.76
N GLN A 332 -4.71 30.89 12.31
CA GLN A 332 -5.85 30.96 13.22
C GLN A 332 -5.37 31.21 14.65
N GLU A 333 -6.07 32.06 15.40
CA GLU A 333 -5.79 32.27 16.83
C GLU A 333 -6.62 31.34 17.71
N ASN A 334 -5.97 30.73 18.71
CA ASN A 334 -6.57 29.83 19.69
C ASN A 334 -5.91 30.03 21.05
N THR A 335 -6.60 29.60 22.12
CA THR A 335 -5.95 29.33 23.41
C THR A 335 -4.93 28.21 23.27
N TYR A 336 -3.99 28.10 24.23
CA TYR A 336 -2.97 27.06 24.21
C TYR A 336 -3.60 25.65 24.09
N ASP A 337 -4.57 25.34 24.95
CA ASP A 337 -5.25 24.04 24.97
C ASP A 337 -6.01 23.75 23.67
N ASN A 338 -6.67 24.76 23.08
CA ASN A 338 -7.37 24.58 21.81
C ASN A 338 -6.38 24.39 20.65
N ALA A 339 -5.25 25.09 20.66
CA ALA A 339 -4.20 24.92 19.66
C ALA A 339 -3.58 23.51 19.74
N ARG A 340 -3.33 23.02 20.96
CA ARG A 340 -2.90 21.65 21.24
C ARG A 340 -3.88 20.63 20.66
N GLN A 341 -5.18 20.78 20.94
CA GLN A 341 -6.22 19.88 20.40
C GLN A 341 -6.26 19.87 18.86
N VAL A 342 -6.01 21.00 18.21
CA VAL A 342 -5.90 21.05 16.74
C VAL A 342 -4.71 20.21 16.25
N CYS A 343 -3.54 20.35 16.89
CA CYS A 343 -2.38 19.54 16.52
C CYS A 343 -2.60 18.05 16.81
N GLU A 344 -3.24 17.70 17.94
CA GLU A 344 -3.57 16.32 18.30
C GLU A 344 -4.56 15.68 17.31
N ALA A 345 -5.51 16.45 16.77
CA ALA A 345 -6.46 16.00 15.75
C ALA A 345 -5.76 15.61 14.42
N ASP A 346 -4.65 16.30 14.08
CA ASP A 346 -3.78 15.92 12.96
C ASP A 346 -2.84 14.75 13.31
N GLY A 347 -2.87 14.25 14.56
CA GLY A 347 -1.98 13.19 15.07
C GLY A 347 -0.62 13.69 15.56
N GLY A 348 -0.47 15.00 15.74
CA GLY A 348 0.74 15.68 16.19
C GLY A 348 0.65 16.26 17.60
N MET A 349 1.41 17.32 17.81
CA MET A 349 1.46 18.15 19.02
C MET A 349 1.91 19.58 18.65
N LEU A 350 1.88 20.52 19.59
CA LEU A 350 2.50 21.83 19.36
C LEU A 350 4.01 21.68 19.15
N ALA A 351 4.59 22.52 18.29
CA ALA A 351 5.97 22.37 17.85
C ALA A 351 6.98 22.57 19.00
N LEU A 352 8.04 21.77 18.99
CA LEU A 352 9.06 21.73 20.05
C LEU A 352 10.40 22.29 19.50
N PRO A 353 10.63 23.61 19.55
CA PRO A 353 11.92 24.19 19.19
C PRO A 353 12.98 23.87 20.25
N LYS A 354 13.48 22.63 20.29
CA LYS A 354 14.48 22.18 21.27
C LYS A 354 15.93 22.53 20.91
N ASP A 355 16.14 22.99 19.68
CA ASP A 355 17.44 23.45 19.21
C ASP A 355 17.31 24.68 18.31
N LYS A 356 18.45 25.33 18.11
CA LYS A 356 18.56 26.59 17.36
C LYS A 356 18.11 26.44 15.90
N ASP A 357 18.40 25.33 15.26
CA ASP A 357 18.13 25.14 13.84
C ASP A 357 16.64 24.90 13.60
N VAL A 358 16.01 24.07 14.44
CA VAL A 358 14.54 23.90 14.45
C VAL A 358 13.87 25.23 14.78
N SER A 359 14.31 25.96 15.80
CA SER A 359 13.68 27.25 16.15
C SER A 359 13.75 28.28 15.04
N ASN A 360 14.89 28.37 14.33
CA ASN A 360 15.02 29.27 13.17
C ASN A 360 14.07 28.85 12.04
N PHE A 361 14.01 27.55 11.73
CA PHE A 361 13.07 27.04 10.75
C PHE A 361 11.61 27.36 11.10
N LEU A 362 11.20 27.20 12.37
CA LEU A 362 9.85 27.54 12.83
C LEU A 362 9.56 29.05 12.73
N ARG A 363 10.57 29.90 12.95
CA ARG A 363 10.43 31.36 12.73
C ARG A 363 10.20 31.68 11.27
N ASP A 364 10.89 31.03 10.34
CA ASP A 364 10.65 31.23 8.90
C ASP A 364 9.26 30.71 8.51
N LEU A 365 8.87 29.55 9.02
CA LEU A 365 7.56 28.95 8.76
C LEU A 365 6.41 29.81 9.27
N LYS A 366 6.50 30.38 10.48
CA LYS A 366 5.46 31.27 11.02
C LYS A 366 5.36 32.58 10.22
N ASN A 367 6.50 33.13 9.80
CA ASN A 367 6.55 34.39 9.04
C ASN A 367 5.97 34.21 7.64
N ALA A 368 6.00 32.99 7.08
CA ALA A 368 5.37 32.68 5.81
C ALA A 368 3.83 32.72 5.86
N VAL A 369 3.22 32.57 7.05
CA VAL A 369 1.76 32.59 7.22
C VAL A 369 1.23 33.87 7.87
N SER A 370 2.06 34.61 8.60
CA SER A 370 1.68 35.88 9.21
C SER A 370 2.87 36.74 9.65
N GLU A 371 2.71 38.06 9.58
CA GLU A 371 3.61 39.03 10.22
C GLU A 371 3.46 39.10 11.76
N SER A 372 2.50 38.38 12.35
CA SER A 372 2.36 38.31 13.81
C SER A 372 3.61 37.76 14.47
N SER A 373 4.05 38.41 15.54
CA SER A 373 5.14 37.92 16.35
C SER A 373 4.73 36.73 17.23
N ARG A 374 3.42 36.52 17.48
CA ARG A 374 2.90 35.60 18.51
C ARG A 374 2.38 34.27 18.00
N PHE A 375 3.10 33.20 18.36
CA PHE A 375 2.77 31.82 18.02
C PHE A 375 3.04 30.87 19.20
N TRP A 376 2.07 30.06 19.61
CA TRP A 376 2.24 29.00 20.59
C TRP A 376 3.26 27.95 20.13
N ILE A 377 4.06 27.48 21.09
CA ILE A 377 4.96 26.32 21.00
C ILE A 377 4.61 25.34 22.10
N GLY A 378 5.02 24.07 21.98
CA GLY A 378 4.59 23.00 22.89
C GLY A 378 5.37 22.92 24.20
N LEU A 379 5.40 24.02 24.96
CA LEU A 379 6.12 24.14 26.22
C LEU A 379 5.24 24.87 27.25
N SER A 380 4.99 24.25 28.40
CA SER A 380 4.18 24.81 29.49
C SER A 380 4.62 24.30 30.85
N ASP A 381 4.36 25.06 31.91
CA ASP A 381 4.51 24.66 33.32
C ASP A 381 3.17 24.64 34.07
N GLN A 382 2.05 24.70 33.34
CA GLN A 382 0.66 24.57 33.83
C GLN A 382 0.41 23.49 34.90
N LYS A 383 1.23 22.43 34.90
CA LYS A 383 1.08 21.31 35.83
C LYS A 383 1.71 21.61 37.18
N ASP A 384 2.91 22.18 37.18
CA ASP A 384 3.77 22.39 38.35
C ASP A 384 4.56 23.68 38.11
N GLU A 385 4.18 24.77 38.77
CA GLU A 385 4.76 26.12 38.60
C GLU A 385 6.31 26.11 38.65
N GLY A 386 6.94 26.66 37.61
CA GLY A 386 8.40 26.69 37.45
C GLY A 386 9.03 25.42 36.85
N GLU A 387 8.26 24.34 36.68
CA GLU A 387 8.70 23.08 36.07
C GLU A 387 8.19 22.96 34.63
N TRP A 388 8.95 23.53 33.70
CA TRP A 388 8.61 23.57 32.28
C TRP A 388 8.68 22.20 31.61
N MET A 389 7.59 21.80 30.96
CA MET A 389 7.41 20.51 30.31
C MET A 389 7.08 20.68 28.82
N TRP A 390 7.78 19.91 27.98
CA TRP A 390 7.44 19.79 26.56
C TRP A 390 6.22 18.89 26.37
N GLU A 391 5.48 19.09 25.28
CA GLU A 391 4.32 18.25 24.93
C GLU A 391 4.67 16.77 24.69
N ASP A 392 5.93 16.43 24.43
CA ASP A 392 6.41 15.04 24.34
C ASP A 392 6.70 14.39 25.71
N GLY A 393 6.43 15.12 26.80
CA GLY A 393 6.57 14.65 28.18
C GLY A 393 7.98 14.77 28.76
N THR A 394 8.94 15.32 28.01
CA THR A 394 10.27 15.62 28.54
C THR A 394 10.29 16.96 29.26
N GLN A 395 11.07 17.04 30.34
CA GLN A 395 11.27 18.28 31.08
C GLN A 395 12.26 19.19 30.34
N HIS A 396 12.06 20.50 30.44
CA HIS A 396 13.00 21.52 29.98
C HIS A 396 13.77 22.10 31.18
N ASP A 397 15.08 21.89 31.21
CA ASP A 397 15.97 22.57 32.16
C ASP A 397 16.29 23.98 31.64
N THR A 398 15.71 25.00 32.28
CA THR A 398 15.86 26.41 31.88
C THR A 398 17.31 26.94 31.98
N ILE A 399 18.21 26.23 32.68
CA ILE A 399 19.63 26.58 32.83
C ILE A 399 20.50 25.72 31.92
N GLY A 400 20.23 24.41 31.87
CA GLY A 400 21.07 23.42 31.20
C GLY A 400 20.75 23.19 29.73
N ASP A 401 19.49 23.33 29.33
CA ASP A 401 19.05 23.10 27.96
C ASP A 401 19.18 24.35 27.10
N TRP A 402 19.27 24.14 25.79
CA TRP A 402 19.13 25.24 24.85
C TRP A 402 17.71 25.83 24.93
N SER A 403 17.61 27.15 25.02
CA SER A 403 16.35 27.87 24.98
C SER A 403 16.49 29.18 24.20
N ASN A 404 15.35 29.75 23.80
CA ASN A 404 15.29 31.07 23.17
C ASN A 404 14.41 32.03 23.96
N TRP A 405 14.32 31.86 25.29
CA TRP A 405 13.68 32.81 26.19
C TRP A 405 14.24 34.22 25.99
N GLN A 406 13.36 35.21 25.99
CA GLN A 406 13.80 36.60 25.93
C GLN A 406 14.48 37.00 27.24
N PRO A 407 15.31 38.06 27.23
CA PRO A 407 15.91 38.57 28.46
C PRO A 407 14.82 38.93 29.48
N GLY A 408 14.80 38.22 30.61
CA GLY A 408 13.81 38.40 31.68
C GLY A 408 12.70 37.35 31.71
N GLU A 409 12.60 36.49 30.68
CA GLU A 409 11.63 35.40 30.60
C GLU A 409 12.23 34.04 31.01
N PRO A 410 11.41 33.08 31.48
CA PRO A 410 10.00 33.25 31.85
C PRO A 410 9.85 34.10 33.13
N ASN A 411 8.85 34.99 33.17
CA ASN A 411 8.72 35.99 34.24
C ASN A 411 7.51 35.78 35.18
N ASP A 412 6.59 34.87 34.81
CA ASP A 412 5.34 34.57 35.49
C ASP A 412 4.54 35.82 35.89
N ASN A 413 4.22 36.67 34.90
CA ASN A 413 3.61 37.97 35.18
C ASN A 413 2.25 37.79 35.87
N GLN A 414 2.16 38.21 37.14
CA GLN A 414 0.96 38.08 37.98
C GLN A 414 0.59 36.64 38.39
N GLY A 415 1.47 35.65 38.21
CA GLY A 415 1.19 34.28 38.66
C GLY A 415 0.22 33.52 37.75
N VAL A 416 0.24 33.78 36.44
CA VAL A 416 -0.77 33.27 35.49
C VAL A 416 -0.18 32.93 34.10
N GLU A 417 1.13 33.03 33.90
CA GLU A 417 1.75 32.95 32.57
C GLU A 417 2.30 31.56 32.20
N ASP A 418 1.48 30.52 32.34
CA ASP A 418 2.01 29.14 32.35
C ASP A 418 2.32 28.50 30.97
N CYS A 419 2.29 29.27 29.87
CA CYS A 419 2.39 28.74 28.49
C CYS A 419 3.35 29.52 27.60
N ALA A 420 4.26 28.82 26.92
CA ALA A 420 5.27 29.45 26.08
C ALA A 420 4.78 29.78 24.66
N ASN A 421 5.11 30.98 24.19
CA ASN A 421 4.92 31.42 22.80
C ASN A 421 6.17 32.09 22.25
N TYR A 422 6.31 32.14 20.93
CA TYR A 422 7.17 33.14 20.29
C TYR A 422 6.60 34.54 20.59
N GLY A 423 7.35 35.42 21.24
CA GLY A 423 6.86 36.69 21.76
C GLY A 423 7.62 37.93 21.29
N GLY A 424 8.02 38.01 20.01
CA GLY A 424 8.91 39.07 19.52
C GLY A 424 10.20 38.50 18.94
N SER A 425 11.34 38.72 19.62
CA SER A 425 12.65 38.19 19.18
C SER A 425 12.96 36.78 19.70
N GLY A 426 12.28 36.35 20.77
CA GLY A 426 12.45 35.04 21.41
C GLY A 426 11.14 34.50 21.97
N TRP A 427 11.21 33.62 22.97
CA TRP A 427 10.06 33.07 23.69
C TRP A 427 9.63 33.97 24.85
N ASN A 428 8.35 33.87 25.18
CA ASN A 428 7.66 34.57 26.25
C ASN A 428 6.69 33.56 26.88
N ASP A 429 6.62 33.53 28.19
CA ASP A 429 5.61 32.82 28.95
C ASP A 429 4.37 33.71 29.00
N ALA A 430 3.18 33.17 28.77
CA ALA A 430 1.97 33.96 28.62
C ALA A 430 0.77 33.21 29.18
N PRO A 431 -0.33 33.93 29.53
CA PRO A 431 -1.50 33.26 30.05
C PRO A 431 -2.05 32.31 28.99
N CYS A 432 -2.19 31.03 29.34
CA CYS A 432 -2.66 29.98 28.43
C CYS A 432 -4.05 30.26 27.83
N SER A 433 -4.83 31.11 28.52
CA SER A 433 -6.15 31.60 28.08
C SER A 433 -6.10 32.69 27.00
N SER A 434 -4.92 33.26 26.72
CA SER A 434 -4.68 34.18 25.61
C SER A 434 -4.89 33.48 24.28
N THR A 435 -5.24 34.22 23.22
CA THR A 435 -5.41 33.64 21.89
C THR A 435 -4.26 34.02 20.97
N TYR A 436 -3.45 33.05 20.56
CA TYR A 436 -2.36 33.23 19.59
C TYR A 436 -2.44 32.22 18.45
N LYS A 437 -1.69 32.51 17.38
CA LYS A 437 -1.43 31.56 16.31
C LYS A 437 -0.56 30.42 16.83
N PHE A 438 -0.35 29.36 16.06
CA PHE A 438 0.36 28.19 16.59
C PHE A 438 1.03 27.40 15.48
N ILE A 439 2.00 26.58 15.88
CA ILE A 439 2.72 25.70 14.98
C ILE A 439 2.56 24.28 15.48
N CYS A 440 2.09 23.38 14.62
CA CYS A 440 2.03 21.97 14.93
C CYS A 440 3.27 21.25 14.40
N GLN A 441 3.68 20.20 15.10
CA GLN A 441 4.65 19.23 14.65
C GLN A 441 4.08 17.82 14.66
N MET A 442 4.56 16.97 13.75
CA MET A 442 4.34 15.54 13.72
C MET A 442 5.69 14.84 13.57
N GLU A 443 5.99 13.90 14.45
CA GLU A 443 7.20 13.10 14.34
C GLU A 443 7.13 12.11 13.17
N LYS A 444 8.29 11.68 12.67
CA LYS A 444 8.39 10.65 11.64
C LYS A 444 7.81 9.32 12.16
N GLY A 445 6.58 9.04 11.78
CA GLY A 445 6.05 7.69 11.57
C GLY A 445 6.33 6.66 12.66
N ILE A 446 6.13 6.98 13.94
CA ILE A 446 5.77 5.93 14.91
C ILE A 446 4.25 5.76 14.79
N PRO A 447 3.76 4.62 14.26
CA PRO A 447 2.32 4.35 14.31
C PRO A 447 1.90 4.31 15.78
N ARG A 448 0.98 5.19 16.19
CA ARG A 448 0.38 5.23 17.55
C ARG A 448 -0.58 4.05 17.82
N ASN A 449 -0.24 2.84 17.37
CA ASN A 449 -0.96 1.60 17.70
C ASN A 449 -0.06 0.62 18.47
N VAL A 450 0.69 1.13 19.45
CA VAL A 450 1.31 0.34 20.51
C VAL A 450 1.00 1.01 21.85
N LEU A 451 -0.24 0.84 22.32
CA LEU A 451 -0.63 0.86 23.72
C LEU A 451 -1.59 -0.30 23.99
#